data_AF-A0A1W9GKB3-F1
#
_entry.id   AF-A0A1W9GKB3-F1
#
_cell.length_a   1.000
_cell.length_b   1.000
_cell.length_c   1.000
_cell.angle_alpha   90.00
_cell.angle_beta   90.00
_cell.angle_gamma   90.00
#
_symmetry.space_group_name_H-M   'P 1'
#
loop_
_entity.id
_entity.type
_entity.pdbx_description
1 polymer ?
#
loop_
_entity_poly.entity_id
_entity_poly.type
_entity_poly.pdbx_seq_one_letter_code
_entity_poly.pdbx_strand_id
1 'polypeptide(L)'
;MIEGRMQLVEGARKINHLRFAIDEPEHEVFKSIVAFEDDTEDFPLRDLRAEYEPNYLKRLDEKMNKLIEDDKADVLAACEEILRLFPDKSIDQTEREDGISS
;
A
#
# COMPACT_ATOMS: atom_id res chain seq x y z
N MET A 1 5.90 1.33 18.56
CA MET A 1 5.05 1.34 17.35
C MET A 1 4.02 0.23 17.45
N ILE A 2 2.76 0.50 17.10
CA ILE A 2 1.75 -0.55 16.93
C ILE A 2 1.99 -1.14 15.54
N GLU A 3 2.17 -2.47 15.44
CA GLU A 3 2.53 -3.20 14.22
C GLU A 3 1.74 -2.77 12.96
N GLY A 4 0.48 -2.34 13.12
CA GLY A 4 -0.38 -1.91 12.01
C GLY A 4 0.06 -0.66 11.24
N ARG A 5 0.92 0.22 11.80
CA ARG A 5 1.37 1.45 11.10
C ARG A 5 2.53 1.18 10.12
N MET A 6 3.46 0.30 10.50
CA MET A 6 4.50 -0.18 9.58
C MET A 6 3.89 -0.92 8.39
N GLN A 7 2.77 -1.63 8.60
CA GLN A 7 2.08 -2.35 7.54
C GLN A 7 1.54 -1.44 6.42
N LEU A 8 1.19 -0.18 6.72
CA LEU A 8 0.74 0.76 5.69
C LEU A 8 1.89 1.16 4.75
N VAL A 9 3.03 1.56 5.31
CA VAL A 9 4.23 1.94 4.54
C VAL A 9 4.75 0.75 3.73
N GLU A 10 4.83 -0.43 4.35
CA GLU A 10 5.24 -1.65 3.66
C GLU A 10 4.25 -2.05 2.56
N GLY A 11 2.95 -1.88 2.81
CA GLY A 11 1.90 -2.10 1.82
C GLY A 11 2.03 -1.16 0.62
N ALA A 12 2.22 0.13 0.86
CA ALA A 12 2.42 1.13 -0.18
C ALA A 12 3.65 0.82 -1.04
N ARG A 13 4.81 0.52 -0.42
CA ARG A 13 6.03 0.09 -1.13
C ARG A 13 5.80 -1.14 -1.98
N LYS A 14 5.08 -2.13 -1.46
CA LYS A 14 4.74 -3.35 -2.20
C LYS A 14 3.84 -3.05 -3.40
N ILE A 15 2.83 -2.20 -3.25
CA ILE A 15 1.94 -1.80 -4.34
C ILE A 15 2.72 -0.98 -5.40
N ASN A 16 3.56 -0.03 -4.98
CA ASN A 16 4.41 0.75 -5.89
C ASN A 16 5.34 -0.17 -6.70
N HIS A 17 5.86 -1.24 -6.11
CA HIS A 17 6.63 -2.24 -6.85
C HIS A 17 5.76 -3.07 -7.82
N LEU A 18 4.59 -3.54 -7.36
CA LEU A 18 3.69 -4.39 -8.15
C LEU A 18 3.09 -3.68 -9.37
N ARG A 19 2.96 -2.36 -9.36
CA ARG A 19 2.40 -1.63 -10.51
C ARG A 19 3.22 -1.81 -11.79
N PHE A 20 4.51 -2.11 -11.69
CA PHE A 20 5.35 -2.40 -12.87
C PHE A 20 5.07 -3.77 -13.50
N ALA A 21 4.25 -4.61 -12.85
CA ALA A 21 3.83 -5.92 -13.37
C ALA A 21 2.52 -5.87 -14.17
N ILE A 22 1.89 -4.70 -14.31
CA ILE A 22 0.66 -4.50 -15.10
C ILE A 22 0.95 -3.64 -16.34
N ASP A 23 0.02 -3.63 -17.30
CA ASP A 23 0.18 -2.90 -18.58
C ASP A 23 0.21 -1.37 -18.42
N GLU A 24 -0.33 -0.84 -17.32
CA GLU A 24 -0.46 0.61 -17.05
C GLU A 24 0.18 1.02 -15.70
N PRO A 25 1.52 0.94 -15.55
CA PRO A 25 2.21 1.27 -14.29
C PRO A 25 2.13 2.74 -13.88
N GLU A 26 1.84 3.62 -14.83
CA GLU A 26 1.70 5.07 -14.64
C GLU A 26 0.25 5.53 -14.45
N HIS A 27 -0.70 4.57 -14.33
CA HIS A 27 -2.09 4.90 -14.12
C HIS A 27 -2.28 5.81 -12.89
N GLU A 28 -3.19 6.78 -13.01
CA GLU A 28 -3.32 7.85 -12.00
C GLU A 28 -3.72 7.36 -10.60
N VAL A 29 -4.37 6.19 -10.53
CA VAL A 29 -4.72 5.53 -9.27
C VAL A 29 -3.51 5.23 -8.37
N PHE A 30 -2.30 5.11 -8.95
CA PHE A 30 -1.09 4.87 -8.17
C PHE A 30 -0.47 6.16 -7.61
N LYS A 31 -0.92 7.36 -8.00
CA LYS A 31 -0.29 8.63 -7.60
C LYS A 31 -0.21 8.79 -6.08
N SER A 32 -1.30 8.53 -5.36
CA SER A 32 -1.31 8.65 -3.89
C SER A 32 -0.41 7.62 -3.22
N ILE A 33 -0.29 6.41 -3.80
CA ILE A 33 0.64 5.38 -3.30
C ILE A 33 2.09 5.79 -3.52
N VAL A 34 2.41 6.33 -4.70
CA VAL A 34 3.77 6.80 -5.03
C VAL A 34 4.16 7.99 -4.15
N ALA A 35 3.30 9.00 -4.06
CA ALA A 35 3.57 10.17 -3.23
C ALA A 35 3.80 9.79 -1.76
N PHE A 36 2.96 8.91 -1.20
CA PHE A 36 3.13 8.43 0.17
C PHE A 36 4.40 7.59 0.36
N GLU A 37 4.82 6.84 -0.65
CA GLU A 37 6.08 6.09 -0.60
C GLU A 37 7.29 7.02 -0.64
N ASP A 38 7.29 8.01 -1.53
CA ASP A 38 8.33 9.04 -1.62
C ASP A 38 8.44 9.80 -0.28
N ASP A 39 7.32 10.22 0.30
CA ASP A 39 7.27 10.91 1.59
C ASP A 39 7.75 10.03 2.76
N THR A 40 7.79 8.71 2.56
CA THR A 40 8.19 7.73 3.58
C THR A 40 9.48 6.97 3.28
N GLU A 41 10.23 7.32 2.22
CA GLU A 41 11.40 6.56 1.77
C GLU A 41 12.51 6.52 2.84
N ASP A 42 12.73 7.64 3.52
CA ASP A 42 13.81 7.86 4.49
C ASP A 42 13.57 7.21 5.87
N PHE A 43 12.37 6.69 6.13
CA PHE A 43 12.08 6.10 7.44
C PHE A 43 12.68 4.70 7.57
N PRO A 44 13.51 4.45 8.61
CA PRO A 44 14.07 3.13 8.83
C PRO A 44 12.96 2.16 9.26
N LEU A 45 12.87 1.03 8.56
CA LEU A 45 11.93 -0.05 8.82
C LEU A 45 12.67 -1.31 9.26
N ARG A 46 11.98 -2.18 10.01
CA ARG A 46 12.45 -3.52 10.41
C ARG A 46 13.86 -3.47 11.03
N ASP A 47 14.76 -4.33 10.55
CA ASP A 47 16.09 -4.54 11.07
C ASP A 47 16.97 -3.30 10.99
N LEU A 48 16.74 -2.42 10.01
CA LEU A 48 17.49 -1.16 9.86
C LEU A 48 17.32 -0.27 11.09
N ARG A 49 16.19 -0.36 11.79
CA ARG A 49 15.95 0.41 13.03
C ARG A 49 16.91 0.02 14.16
N ALA A 50 17.45 -1.20 14.16
CA ALA A 50 18.39 -1.65 15.20
C ALA A 50 19.71 -0.84 15.19
N GLU A 51 20.01 -0.17 14.08
CA GLU A 51 21.22 0.63 13.90
C GLU A 51 21.08 2.08 14.39
N TYR A 52 19.86 2.50 14.77
CA TYR A 52 19.55 3.89 15.09
C TYR A 52 19.47 4.13 16.60
N GLU A 53 19.83 5.33 17.01
CA GLU A 53 19.72 5.76 18.40
C GLU A 53 18.24 5.82 18.84
N PRO A 54 17.87 5.27 20.01
CA PRO A 54 16.46 5.16 20.41
C PRO A 54 15.68 6.48 20.48
N ASN A 55 16.27 7.57 20.98
CA ASN A 55 15.58 8.86 21.04
C ASN A 55 15.40 9.47 19.64
N TYR A 56 16.32 9.23 18.72
CA TYR A 56 16.17 9.59 17.32
C TYR A 56 15.02 8.81 16.67
N LEU A 57 14.95 7.48 16.88
CA LEU A 57 13.83 6.67 16.41
C LEU A 57 12.48 7.16 16.94
N LYS A 58 12.41 7.57 18.22
CA LYS A 58 11.18 8.11 18.79
C LYS A 58 10.69 9.35 18.04
N ARG A 59 11.59 10.28 17.70
CA ARG A 59 11.24 11.48 16.92
C ARG A 59 10.80 11.14 15.50
N LEU A 60 11.45 10.15 14.88
CA LEU A 60 11.03 9.65 13.57
C LEU A 60 9.65 9.00 13.62
N ASP A 61 9.37 8.20 14.65
CA ASP A 61 8.07 7.58 14.83
C ASP A 61 6.97 8.64 14.99
N GLU A 62 7.22 9.72 15.73
CA GLU A 62 6.29 10.85 15.86
C GLU A 62 6.01 11.53 14.51
N LYS A 63 7.04 11.77 13.70
CA LYS A 63 6.89 12.33 12.35
C LYS A 63 6.11 11.41 11.42
N MET A 64 6.47 10.13 11.39
CA MET A 64 5.81 9.12 10.56
C MET A 64 4.35 8.94 10.96
N ASN A 65 4.05 8.99 12.25
CA ASN A 65 2.68 8.90 12.75
C ASN A 65 1.82 10.05 12.24
N LYS A 66 2.37 11.26 12.18
CA LYS A 66 1.65 12.41 11.65
C LYS A 66 1.37 12.26 10.15
N LEU A 67 2.39 11.91 9.37
CA LEU A 67 2.23 11.64 7.93
C LEU A 67 1.16 10.58 7.66
N ILE A 68 1.24 9.44 8.37
CA ILE A 68 0.22 8.39 8.26
C ILE A 68 -1.18 8.91 8.62
N GLU A 69 -1.33 9.72 9.66
CA GLU A 69 -2.63 10.25 10.05
C GLU A 69 -3.22 11.20 9.00
N ASP A 70 -2.36 11.99 8.34
CA ASP A 70 -2.74 12.93 7.29
C ASP A 70 -3.09 12.19 5.97
N ASP A 71 -2.33 11.16 5.59
CA ASP A 71 -2.41 10.55 4.24
C ASP A 71 -3.18 9.21 4.18
N LYS A 72 -3.47 8.58 5.32
CA LYS A 72 -4.06 7.22 5.36
C LYS A 72 -5.37 7.10 4.59
N ALA A 73 -6.22 8.12 4.62
CA ALA A 73 -7.51 8.07 3.92
C ALA A 73 -7.30 7.96 2.39
N ASP A 74 -6.37 8.75 1.86
CA ASP A 74 -6.07 8.78 0.43
C ASP A 74 -5.38 7.50 -0.04
N VAL A 75 -4.47 6.96 0.78
CA VAL A 75 -3.81 5.67 0.51
C VAL A 75 -4.83 4.53 0.48
N LEU A 76 -5.77 4.50 1.42
CA LEU A 76 -6.82 3.47 1.44
C LEU A 76 -7.79 3.61 0.27
N ALA A 77 -8.22 4.83 -0.06
CA ALA A 77 -9.08 5.08 -1.22
C ALA A 77 -8.39 4.62 -2.53
N ALA A 78 -7.09 4.90 -2.68
CA ALA A 78 -6.31 4.41 -3.81
C ALA A 78 -6.25 2.87 -3.85
N CYS A 79 -6.08 2.20 -2.70
CA CYS A 79 -6.10 0.74 -2.63
C CYS A 79 -7.44 0.14 -3.07
N GLU A 80 -8.56 0.71 -2.60
CA GLU A 80 -9.90 0.30 -3.00
C GLU A 80 -10.11 0.47 -4.51
N GLU A 81 -9.61 1.57 -5.07
CA GLU A 81 -9.74 1.85 -6.50
C GLU A 81 -8.84 0.96 -7.37
N ILE A 82 -7.63 0.62 -6.91
CA ILE A 82 -6.77 -0.38 -7.55
C ILE A 82 -7.49 -1.73 -7.62
N LEU A 83 -8.11 -2.18 -6.53
CA LEU A 83 -8.84 -3.45 -6.51
C LEU A 83 -10.03 -3.46 -7.47
N ARG A 84 -10.68 -2.31 -7.67
CA ARG A 84 -11.79 -2.14 -8.61
C ARG A 84 -11.32 -2.14 -10.07
N LEU A 85 -10.18 -1.53 -10.37
CA LEU A 85 -9.66 -1.39 -11.74
C LEU A 85 -8.87 -2.61 -12.21
N PHE A 86 -8.20 -3.29 -11.28
CA PHE A 86 -7.39 -4.48 -11.53
C PHE A 86 -7.94 -5.68 -10.76
N PRO A 87 -9.21 -6.08 -10.97
CA PRO A 87 -9.77 -7.23 -10.29
C PRO A 87 -9.02 -8.49 -10.73
N ASP A 88 -8.78 -9.37 -9.78
CA ASP A 88 -8.13 -10.64 -10.03
C ASP A 88 -9.00 -11.48 -10.98
N LYS A 89 -8.48 -11.79 -12.19
CA LYS A 89 -9.17 -12.65 -13.15
C LYS A 89 -9.34 -14.09 -12.64
N SER A 90 -8.71 -14.47 -11.53
CA SER A 90 -8.90 -15.77 -10.88
C SER A 90 -10.15 -15.85 -9.99
N ILE A 91 -10.85 -14.74 -9.76
CA ILE A 91 -12.08 -14.70 -8.93
C ILE A 91 -13.37 -14.86 -9.78
N ASP A 92 -13.26 -15.07 -11.09
CA ASP A 92 -14.42 -15.21 -12.01
C ASP A 92 -14.59 -16.65 -12.54
N GLN A 93 -14.66 -17.65 -11.64
CA GLN A 93 -15.06 -19.03 -11.99
C GLN A 93 -16.00 -19.68 -10.96
N THR A 94 -16.97 -18.93 -10.45
CA THR A 94 -18.06 -19.54 -9.67
C THR A 94 -19.40 -18.99 -10.18
N GLU A 95 -20.16 -19.88 -10.82
CA GLU A 95 -21.59 -19.79 -11.14
C GLU A 95 -22.03 -19.06 -12.43
N ARG A 96 -21.79 -19.71 -13.57
CA ARG A 96 -22.76 -19.77 -14.70
C ARG A 96 -22.82 -21.18 -15.32
N GLU A 97 -23.11 -22.17 -14.49
CA GLU A 97 -23.82 -23.38 -14.88
C GLU A 97 -24.99 -23.43 -13.88
N ASP A 98 -26.16 -22.88 -14.21
CA ASP A 98 -27.27 -23.71 -14.67
C ASP A 98 -28.10 -23.00 -15.73
N GLY A 99 -27.83 -23.34 -16.98
CA GLY A 99 -28.68 -23.06 -18.10
C GLY A 99 -28.51 -24.16 -19.14
N ILE A 100 -29.57 -24.98 -19.28
CA ILE A 100 -29.86 -25.94 -20.37
C ILE A 100 -29.54 -27.42 -20.09
N SER A 101 -30.56 -28.15 -19.64
CA SER A 101 -31.06 -29.32 -20.39
C SER A 101 -32.47 -29.65 -19.89
N SER A 102 -33.49 -29.35 -20.71
CA SER A 102 -34.12 -30.24 -21.71
C SER A 102 -35.22 -31.09 -21.09
#